data_AF-X1U650-F1
#
_entry.id   AF-X1U650-F1
#
_cell.length_a   1.000
_cell.length_b   1.000
_cell.length_c   1.000
_cell.angle_alpha   90.00
_cell.angle_beta   90.00
_cell.angle_gamma   90.00
#
_symmetry.space_group_name_H-M   'P 1'
#
loop_
_entity.id
_entity.type
_entity.pdbx_description
1 polymer ?
#
loop_
_entity_poly.entity_id
_entity_poly.type
_entity_poly.pdbx_seq_one_letter_code
_entity_poly.pdbx_strand_id
1 'polypeptide(L)'
;MECPCRNGIDPQSMTTEAIQEELNKLIFDSKIQEACGAGDRELLSVIITQPKAHHFDFLQGKTEWKVRGKWRRPDNGFDIEKNVQLDVEFKDSKDEVVGKRVMKLLKAYNKKVVGEELLYARSMPIEEGTL
;
A
#
# COMPACT_ATOMS: atom_id res chain seq x y z
N MET A 1 -4.42 20.11 -11.67
CA MET A 1 -4.63 19.28 -10.46
C MET A 1 -3.30 19.22 -9.75
N GLU A 2 -3.24 19.42 -8.42
CA GLU A 2 -1.97 19.41 -7.68
C GLU A 2 -1.64 18.00 -7.17
N CYS A 3 -0.34 17.69 -7.06
CA CYS A 3 0.12 16.40 -6.54
C CYS A 3 -0.04 16.33 -5.01
N PRO A 4 -0.84 15.39 -4.47
CA PRO A 4 -1.05 15.27 -3.03
C PRO A 4 0.22 14.84 -2.27
N CYS A 5 1.23 14.30 -2.95
CA CYS A 5 2.52 13.98 -2.31
C CYS A 5 3.29 15.22 -1.80
N ARG A 6 3.02 16.41 -2.36
CA ARG A 6 3.74 17.66 -2.03
C ARG A 6 3.01 18.50 -0.99
N ASN A 7 1.68 18.58 -1.10
CA ASN A 7 0.83 19.46 -0.27
C ASN A 7 -0.22 18.69 0.55
N GLY A 8 -0.12 17.36 0.60
CA GLY A 8 -1.11 16.51 1.25
C GLY A 8 -1.14 16.69 2.78
N ILE A 9 -2.33 16.53 3.33
CA ILE A 9 -2.59 16.52 4.78
C ILE A 9 -1.79 15.38 5.43
N ASP A 10 -1.36 15.54 6.68
CA ASP A 10 -0.75 14.45 7.45
C ASP A 10 -1.73 13.25 7.51
N PRO A 11 -1.34 12.04 7.04
CA PRO A 11 -2.19 10.86 7.07
C PRO A 11 -2.74 10.51 8.46
N GLN A 12 -2.08 10.92 9.55
CA GLN A 12 -2.58 10.69 10.90
C GLN A 12 -3.85 11.51 11.22
N SER A 13 -4.01 12.70 10.63
CA SER A 13 -5.19 13.56 10.84
C SER A 13 -6.31 13.32 9.84
N MET A 14 -6.06 12.55 8.78
CA MET A 14 -7.08 12.18 7.79
C MET A 14 -8.13 11.20 8.36
N THR A 15 -9.35 11.25 7.82
CA THR A 15 -10.35 10.20 8.03
C THR A 15 -9.96 8.92 7.31
N THR A 16 -10.56 7.80 7.68
CA THR A 16 -10.32 6.51 7.03
C THR A 16 -10.66 6.56 5.54
N GLU A 17 -11.79 7.17 5.20
CA GLU A 17 -12.28 7.29 3.83
C GLU A 17 -11.34 8.16 2.98
N ALA A 18 -10.83 9.25 3.55
CA ALA A 18 -9.87 10.11 2.85
C ALA A 18 -8.55 9.38 2.57
N ILE A 19 -8.09 8.51 3.47
CA ILE A 19 -6.88 7.69 3.24
C ILE A 19 -7.13 6.70 2.10
N GLN A 20 -8.27 6.00 2.12
CA GLN A 20 -8.64 5.04 1.07
C GLN A 20 -8.76 5.73 -0.30
N GLU A 21 -9.41 6.89 -0.35
CA GLU A 21 -9.57 7.69 -1.56
C GLU A 21 -8.23 8.17 -2.10
N GLU A 22 -7.34 8.67 -1.24
CA GLU A 22 -6.03 9.15 -1.66
C GLU A 22 -5.13 8.00 -2.14
N LEU A 23 -5.18 6.83 -1.49
CA LEU A 23 -4.49 5.63 -1.97
C LEU A 23 -4.96 5.26 -3.39
N ASN A 24 -6.27 5.19 -3.61
CA ASN A 24 -6.82 4.88 -4.94
C ASN A 24 -6.44 5.94 -5.99
N LYS A 25 -6.43 7.23 -5.63
CA LYS A 25 -5.98 8.30 -6.53
C LYS A 25 -4.52 8.17 -6.92
N LEU A 26 -3.63 7.96 -5.95
CA LEU A 26 -2.20 7.80 -6.21
C LEU A 26 -1.90 6.56 -7.06
N ILE A 27 -2.61 5.46 -6.79
CA ILE A 27 -2.37 4.17 -7.43
C ILE A 27 -3.02 4.08 -8.82
N PHE A 28 -4.22 4.64 -9.01
CA PHE A 28 -5.04 4.38 -10.21
C PHE A 28 -5.44 5.62 -11.03
N ASP A 29 -5.40 6.84 -10.49
CA ASP A 29 -5.83 8.05 -11.22
C ASP A 29 -4.68 8.62 -12.08
N SER A 30 -4.81 8.50 -13.40
CA SER A 30 -3.80 8.96 -14.35
C SER A 30 -3.52 10.46 -14.30
N LYS A 31 -4.51 11.30 -13.96
CA LYS A 31 -4.32 12.75 -13.85
C LYS A 31 -3.52 13.11 -12.61
N ILE A 32 -3.73 12.39 -11.52
CA ILE A 32 -2.96 12.56 -10.28
C ILE A 32 -1.53 12.06 -10.49
N GLN A 33 -1.36 10.90 -11.14
CA GLN A 33 -0.05 10.37 -11.49
C GLN A 33 0.74 11.36 -12.35
N GLU A 34 0.13 11.90 -13.41
CA GLU A 34 0.74 12.93 -14.25
C GLU A 34 1.11 14.18 -13.45
N ALA A 35 0.21 14.68 -12.59
CA ALA A 35 0.48 15.84 -11.73
C ALA A 35 1.64 15.59 -10.75
N CYS A 36 1.85 14.34 -10.33
CA CYS A 36 2.96 13.92 -9.49
C CYS A 36 4.25 13.61 -10.27
N GLY A 37 4.23 13.66 -11.61
CA GLY A 37 5.35 13.25 -12.45
C GLY A 37 5.65 11.76 -12.32
N ALA A 38 4.63 10.93 -12.05
CA ALA A 38 4.76 9.51 -11.82
C ALA A 38 4.75 8.74 -13.15
N GLY A 39 5.88 8.12 -13.47
CA GLY A 39 6.10 7.40 -14.74
C GLY A 39 6.79 6.05 -14.57
N ASP A 40 7.50 5.85 -13.46
CA ASP A 40 8.27 4.63 -13.20
C ASP A 40 7.34 3.57 -12.61
N ARG A 41 7.34 2.36 -13.18
CA ARG A 41 6.44 1.28 -12.76
C ARG A 41 6.99 0.60 -11.51
N GLU A 42 6.12 0.42 -10.52
CA GLU A 42 6.46 -0.17 -9.23
C GLU A 42 5.40 -1.20 -8.83
N LEU A 43 5.84 -2.28 -8.20
CA LEU A 43 4.97 -3.28 -7.58
C LEU A 43 4.88 -3.02 -6.08
N LEU A 44 3.71 -2.59 -5.61
CA LEU A 44 3.38 -2.55 -4.18
C LEU A 44 2.93 -3.94 -3.73
N SER A 45 3.65 -4.54 -2.77
CA SER A 45 3.21 -5.75 -2.07
C SER A 45 2.83 -5.41 -0.63
N VAL A 46 1.64 -5.84 -0.21
CA VAL A 46 1.16 -5.76 1.18
C VAL A 46 0.88 -7.17 1.69
N ILE A 47 1.53 -7.60 2.77
CA ILE A 47 1.30 -8.89 3.41
C ILE A 47 0.52 -8.67 4.70
N ILE A 48 -0.61 -9.36 4.81
CA ILE A 48 -1.56 -9.22 5.92
C ILE A 48 -2.12 -10.58 6.33
N THR A 49 -2.53 -10.72 7.60
CA THR A 49 -3.24 -11.92 8.04
C THR A 49 -4.56 -12.09 7.29
N GLN A 50 -4.88 -13.33 6.91
CA GLN A 50 -6.07 -13.64 6.10
C GLN A 50 -7.39 -13.07 6.68
N PRO A 51 -7.65 -13.09 8.00
CA PRO A 51 -8.89 -12.53 8.56
C PRO A 51 -9.03 -11.01 8.34
N LYS A 52 -7.93 -10.28 8.22
CA LYS A 52 -7.89 -8.81 8.09
C LYS A 52 -7.76 -8.32 6.64
N ALA A 53 -7.58 -9.23 5.68
CA ALA A 53 -7.40 -8.89 4.27
C ALA A 53 -8.56 -8.05 3.68
N HIS A 54 -9.79 -8.28 4.16
CA HIS A 54 -10.98 -7.54 3.74
C HIS A 54 -10.89 -6.02 3.99
N HIS A 55 -10.03 -5.56 4.91
CA HIS A 55 -9.78 -4.13 5.09
C HIS A 55 -9.16 -3.47 3.87
N PHE A 56 -8.65 -4.22 2.89
CA PHE A 56 -8.07 -3.72 1.65
C PHE A 56 -8.97 -3.93 0.43
N ASP A 57 -10.26 -4.22 0.61
CA ASP A 57 -11.21 -4.41 -0.52
C ASP A 57 -11.51 -3.13 -1.28
N PHE A 58 -11.13 -1.96 -0.73
CA PHE A 58 -11.21 -0.68 -1.44
C PHE A 58 -10.17 -0.53 -2.56
N LEU A 59 -9.10 -1.33 -2.58
CA LEU A 59 -8.09 -1.32 -3.65
C LEU A 59 -8.64 -2.05 -4.87
N GLN A 60 -8.91 -1.29 -5.93
CA GLN A 60 -9.67 -1.78 -7.09
C GLN A 60 -8.85 -2.68 -8.05
N GLY A 61 -7.53 -2.49 -8.13
CA GLY A 61 -6.64 -3.22 -9.03
C GLY A 61 -5.58 -4.03 -8.27
N LYS A 62 -6.00 -4.99 -7.45
CA LYS A 62 -5.10 -5.88 -6.68
C LYS A 62 -5.15 -7.33 -7.17
N THR A 63 -3.99 -7.98 -7.17
CA THR A 63 -3.87 -9.44 -7.28
C THR A 63 -3.68 -10.01 -5.88
N GLU A 64 -4.43 -11.06 -5.54
CA GLU A 64 -4.34 -11.70 -4.22
C GLU A 64 -3.68 -13.08 -4.29
N TRP A 65 -2.68 -13.30 -3.44
CA TRP A 65 -2.01 -14.57 -3.28
C TRP A 65 -2.26 -15.13 -1.88
N LYS A 66 -2.65 -16.41 -1.80
CA LYS A 66 -2.70 -17.13 -0.52
C LYS A 66 -1.28 -17.54 -0.16
N VAL A 67 -0.75 -16.97 0.92
CA VAL A 67 0.63 -17.22 1.35
C VAL A 67 0.67 -17.69 2.81
N ARG A 68 1.78 -18.32 3.18
CA ARG A 68 2.04 -18.73 4.56
C ARG A 68 3.31 -18.05 5.03
N GLY A 69 3.20 -17.29 6.12
CA GLY A 69 4.34 -16.65 6.77
C GLY A 69 4.69 -17.37 8.06
N LYS A 70 5.99 -17.57 8.31
CA LYS A 70 6.48 -17.96 9.63
C LYS A 70 7.03 -16.71 10.31
N TRP A 71 6.25 -16.13 11.20
CA TRP A 71 6.62 -14.90 11.90
C TRP A 71 7.15 -15.22 13.30
N ARG A 72 8.21 -14.52 13.71
CA ARG A 72 8.74 -14.59 15.07
C ARG A 72 7.88 -13.70 15.95
N ARG A 73 7.31 -14.27 17.01
CA ARG A 73 6.57 -13.52 18.01
C ARG A 73 7.52 -12.76 18.95
N PRO A 74 7.04 -11.69 19.63
CA PRO A 74 7.82 -10.97 20.65
C PRO A 74 8.30 -11.87 21.81
N ASP A 75 7.61 -12.98 22.09
CA ASP A 75 7.96 -13.98 23.11
C ASP A 75 8.96 -15.05 22.63
N ASN A 76 9.53 -14.91 21.42
CA ASN A 76 10.39 -15.88 20.74
C ASN A 76 9.71 -17.17 20.27
N GLY A 77 8.39 -17.24 20.29
CA GLY A 77 7.61 -18.28 19.60
C GLY A 77 7.58 -18.07 18.08
N PHE A 78 7.04 -19.07 17.36
CA PHE A 78 6.73 -18.95 15.93
C PHE A 78 5.28 -19.33 15.68
N ASP A 79 4.60 -18.56 14.86
CA ASP A 79 3.35 -18.98 14.23
C ASP A 79 3.53 -19.23 12.75
N ILE A 80 2.87 -20.28 12.25
CA ILE A 80 2.59 -20.42 10.83
C ILE A 80 1.25 -19.73 10.60
N GLU A 81 1.30 -18.48 10.16
CA GLU A 81 0.10 -17.70 9.89
C GLU A 81 -0.35 -17.84 8.44
N LYS A 82 -1.67 -17.95 8.26
CA LYS A 82 -2.28 -17.83 6.95
C LYS A 82 -2.37 -16.35 6.62
N ASN A 83 -1.63 -15.97 5.59
CA ASN A 83 -1.53 -14.59 5.13
C ASN A 83 -2.10 -14.48 3.72
N VAL A 84 -2.41 -13.25 3.35
CA VAL A 84 -2.69 -12.85 1.99
C VAL A 84 -1.63 -11.82 1.61
N GLN A 85 -1.03 -12.01 0.43
CA GLN A 85 -0.22 -10.97 -0.21
C GLN A 85 -1.09 -10.29 -1.27
N LEU A 86 -1.20 -8.98 -1.15
CA LEU A 86 -1.87 -8.10 -2.11
C LEU A 86 -0.79 -7.43 -2.94
N ASP A 87 -0.81 -7.68 -4.24
CA ASP A 87 0.11 -7.06 -5.18
C ASP A 87 -0.65 -6.07 -6.05
N VAL A 88 -0.13 -4.84 -6.14
CA VAL A 88 -0.74 -3.73 -6.88
C VAL A 88 0.36 -3.02 -7.66
N GLU A 89 0.21 -2.97 -8.98
CA GLU A 89 1.07 -2.12 -9.80
C GLU A 89 0.64 -0.66 -9.66
N PHE A 90 1.61 0.24 -9.49
CA PHE A 90 1.39 1.68 -9.50
C PHE A 90 2.56 2.39 -10.19
N LYS A 91 2.41 3.70 -10.39
CA LYS A 91 3.49 4.54 -10.89
C LYS A 91 4.06 5.40 -9.77
N ASP A 92 5.38 5.43 -9.68
CA ASP A 92 6.10 6.39 -8.85
C ASP A 92 6.79 7.47 -9.70
N SER A 93 7.08 8.57 -9.05
CA SER A 93 7.96 9.62 -9.54
C SER A 93 9.42 9.19 -9.44
N LYS A 94 10.29 9.81 -10.23
CA LYS A 94 11.75 9.61 -10.18
C LYS A 94 12.38 9.83 -8.80
N ASP A 95 11.76 10.66 -7.96
CA ASP A 95 12.23 10.97 -6.60
C ASP A 95 11.54 10.10 -5.52
N GLU A 96 10.78 9.09 -5.93
CA GLU A 96 10.02 8.15 -5.11
C GLU A 96 8.98 8.83 -4.17
N VAL A 97 8.48 10.01 -4.53
CA VAL A 97 7.58 10.76 -3.65
C VAL A 97 6.18 10.13 -3.56
N VAL A 98 5.72 9.41 -4.58
CA VAL A 98 4.43 8.71 -4.57
C VAL A 98 4.52 7.48 -3.67
N GLY A 99 5.55 6.65 -3.83
CA GLY A 99 5.77 5.47 -2.99
C GLY A 99 5.91 5.86 -1.52
N LYS A 100 6.70 6.91 -1.21
CA LYS A 100 6.80 7.44 0.16
C LYS A 100 5.45 7.90 0.71
N ARG A 101 4.60 8.51 -0.11
CA ARG A 101 3.24 8.93 0.32
C ARG A 101 2.33 7.74 0.56
N VAL A 102 2.33 6.74 -0.35
CA VAL A 102 1.60 5.48 -0.20
C VAL A 102 1.99 4.77 1.11
N MET A 103 3.29 4.67 1.43
CA MET A 103 3.74 4.04 2.67
C MET A 103 3.26 4.78 3.93
N LYS A 104 3.24 6.12 3.91
CA LYS A 104 2.69 6.91 5.03
C LYS A 104 1.19 6.70 5.20
N LEU A 105 0.43 6.66 4.10
CA LEU A 105 -1.00 6.39 4.09
C LEU A 105 -1.30 4.98 4.62
N LEU A 106 -0.60 3.95 4.15
CA LEU A 106 -0.72 2.58 4.64
C LEU A 106 -0.41 2.46 6.13
N LYS A 107 0.63 3.14 6.61
CA LYS A 107 0.97 3.17 8.05
C LYS A 107 -0.15 3.80 8.88
N ALA A 108 -0.74 4.90 8.42
CA ALA A 108 -1.88 5.53 9.09
C ALA A 108 -3.13 4.65 9.05
N TYR A 109 -3.41 4.03 7.91
CA TYR A 109 -4.52 3.09 7.73
C TYR A 109 -4.40 1.88 8.67
N ASN A 110 -3.20 1.30 8.76
CA ASN A 110 -2.93 0.20 9.68
C ASN A 110 -3.26 0.57 11.12
N LYS A 111 -2.82 1.75 11.57
CA LYS A 111 -3.06 2.22 12.94
C LYS A 111 -4.54 2.47 13.23
N LYS A 112 -5.32 2.92 12.24
CA LYS A 112 -6.73 3.30 12.41
C LYS A 112 -7.71 2.16 12.24
N VAL A 113 -7.42 1.21 11.34
CA VAL A 113 -8.40 0.20 10.89
C VAL A 113 -7.90 -1.22 11.07
N VAL A 114 -6.70 -1.52 10.56
CA VAL A 114 -6.25 -2.91 10.40
C VAL A 114 -5.71 -3.48 11.72
N GLY A 115 -4.95 -2.67 12.47
CA GLY A 115 -4.36 -3.04 13.75
C GLY A 115 -3.38 -4.22 13.66
N GLU A 116 -2.57 -4.33 12.60
CA GLU A 116 -1.44 -5.26 12.61
C GLU A 116 -0.26 -4.64 13.37
N GLU A 117 0.37 -5.43 14.24
CA GLU A 117 1.62 -5.04 14.89
C GLU A 117 2.74 -4.85 13.85
N LEU A 118 2.76 -5.74 12.85
CA LEU A 118 3.70 -5.73 11.74
C LEU A 118 2.94 -5.84 10.41
N LEU A 119 2.39 -4.73 9.92
CA LEU A 119 1.94 -4.67 8.53
C LEU A 119 3.15 -4.55 7.62
N TYR A 120 3.48 -5.63 6.91
CA TYR A 120 4.58 -5.61 5.95
C TYR A 120 4.09 -5.07 4.61
N ALA A 121 4.61 -3.90 4.22
CA ALA A 121 4.39 -3.32 2.90
C ALA A 121 5.74 -2.92 2.29
N ARG A 122 5.91 -3.18 0.99
CA ARG A 122 7.10 -2.76 0.22
C ARG A 122 6.71 -2.39 -1.21
N SER A 123 7.49 -1.53 -1.84
CA SER A 123 7.47 -1.32 -3.29
C SER A 123 8.78 -1.80 -3.90
N MET A 124 8.73 -2.27 -5.14
CA MET A 124 9.91 -2.65 -5.92
C MET A 124 9.73 -2.24 -7.39
N PRO A 125 10.78 -1.75 -8.07
CA PRO A 125 10.71 -1.39 -9.48
C PRO A 125 10.32 -2.60 -10.35
N ILE A 126 9.51 -2.35 -11.38
CA ILE A 126 9.18 -3.32 -12.41
C ILE A 126 10.03 -3.01 -13.64
N GLU A 127 11.04 -3.86 -13.91
CA GLU A 127 11.91 -3.71 -15.09
C GLU A 127 11.18 -4.07 -16.40
N GLU A 128 10.43 -5.17 -16.38
CA GLU A 128 9.64 -5.66 -17.50
C GLU A 128 8.38 -6.35 -16.97
N GLY A 129 7.27 -6.19 -17.67
CA GLY A 129 6.01 -6.82 -17.30
C GLY A 129 5.01 -6.72 -18.43
N THR A 130 4.22 -7.78 -18.60
CA THR A 130 3.10 -7.85 -19.55
C THR A 130 1.77 -7.91 -18.80
N LEU A 131 0.70 -7.57 -19.50
CA LEU A 131 -0.67 -7.92 -19.13
C LEU A 131 -1.08 -9.20 -19.87
#